data_AF-Q8ZW60-F1
#
_entry.id   AF-Q8ZW60-F1
#
_cell.length_a   1.000
_cell.length_b   1.000
_cell.length_c   1.000
_cell.angle_alpha   90.00
_cell.angle_beta   90.00
_cell.angle_gamma   90.00
#
_symmetry.space_group_name_H-M   'P 1'
#
loop_
_entity.id
_entity.type
_entity.pdbx_description
1 polymer ?
#
loop_
_entity_poly.entity_id
_entity_poly.type
_entity_poly.pdbx_seq_one_letter_code
_entity_poly.pdbx_strand_id
1 'polypeptide(L)'
;MGGGFSVAKSWAVVFLGVGGVGKTTYIYKLLGISKTPQLTRRPRTYFTATELGRLFLVDIPGQRATEVAKAYYEAARSYGLRLDLAVYMYSVVEPETLDALWQIHEWAVRIPVARRILVGNKVDLAEELGVIVEGEDAARGLGISAVYYTSALKDEPTRLLTILFDNLT
;
A
#
# COMPACT_ATOMS: atom_id res chain seq x y z
N MET A 1 -32.23 13.18 -25.52
CA MET A 1 -30.84 12.68 -25.43
C MET A 1 -30.22 13.23 -24.16
N GLY A 2 -30.32 12.50 -23.05
CA GLY A 2 -29.67 12.87 -21.80
C GLY A 2 -28.34 12.14 -21.70
N GLY A 3 -27.25 12.80 -22.09
CA GLY A 3 -25.90 12.30 -21.89
C GLY A 3 -25.58 12.30 -20.40
N GLY A 4 -25.84 11.19 -19.72
CA GLY A 4 -25.40 10.98 -18.35
C GLY A 4 -23.88 10.96 -18.33
N PHE A 5 -23.26 11.94 -17.68
CA PHE A 5 -21.85 11.86 -17.33
C PHE A 5 -21.66 10.65 -16.42
N SER A 6 -21.09 9.57 -16.95
CA SER A 6 -20.58 8.48 -16.13
C SER A 6 -19.48 9.06 -15.24
N VAL A 7 -19.73 9.13 -13.93
CA VAL A 7 -18.70 9.51 -12.96
C VAL A 7 -17.68 8.38 -12.95
N ALA A 8 -16.46 8.66 -13.40
CA ALA A 8 -15.37 7.70 -13.35
C ALA A 8 -15.25 7.12 -11.93
N LYS A 9 -15.30 5.78 -11.83
CA LYS A 9 -15.20 5.08 -10.54
C LYS A 9 -13.91 5.52 -9.84
N SER A 10 -14.02 5.79 -8.55
CA SER A 10 -12.94 6.34 -7.74
C SER A 10 -12.71 5.43 -6.56
N TRP A 11 -11.45 5.15 -6.25
CA TRP A 11 -11.06 4.30 -5.14
C TRP A 11 -9.99 4.95 -4.27
N ALA A 12 -10.06 4.74 -2.96
CA ALA A 12 -9.03 5.11 -2.01
C ALA A 12 -8.22 3.89 -1.58
N VAL A 13 -6.92 3.93 -1.84
CA VAL A 13 -5.94 2.90 -1.50
C VAL A 13 -4.99 3.44 -0.45
N VAL A 14 -4.90 2.80 0.70
CA VAL A 14 -3.96 3.16 1.77
C VAL A 14 -2.79 2.19 1.82
N PHE A 15 -1.58 2.72 1.96
CA PHE A 15 -0.36 1.94 2.11
C PHE A 15 0.09 1.96 3.56
N LEU A 16 0.17 0.78 4.17
CA LEU A 16 0.50 0.56 5.57
C LEU A 16 1.77 -0.28 5.69
N GLY A 17 2.68 0.13 6.56
CA GLY A 17 3.97 -0.53 6.78
C GLY A 17 4.94 0.45 7.40
N VAL A 18 5.94 -0.04 8.11
CA VAL A 18 6.95 0.81 8.76
C VAL A 18 7.85 1.52 7.73
N GLY A 19 8.79 2.34 8.22
CA GLY A 19 9.74 3.07 7.40
C GLY A 19 10.59 2.13 6.55
N GLY A 20 11.04 2.60 5.38
CA GLY A 20 11.99 1.84 4.56
C GLY A 20 11.39 0.72 3.69
N VAL A 21 10.14 0.28 3.90
CA VAL A 21 9.54 -0.83 3.13
C VAL A 21 9.21 -0.49 1.66
N GLY A 22 9.24 0.80 1.28
CA GLY A 22 9.09 1.25 -0.12
C GLY A 22 7.71 1.76 -0.53
N LYS A 23 6.82 2.10 0.42
CA LYS A 23 5.47 2.66 0.14
C LYS A 23 5.50 3.88 -0.80
N THR A 24 6.29 4.89 -0.44
CA THR A 24 6.42 6.12 -1.24
C THR A 24 7.05 5.83 -2.61
N THR A 25 8.01 4.90 -2.68
CA THR A 25 8.64 4.46 -3.94
C THR A 25 7.59 3.84 -4.86
N TYR A 26 6.76 2.93 -4.33
CA TYR A 26 5.68 2.29 -5.07
C TYR A 26 4.73 3.35 -5.64
N ILE A 27 4.26 4.27 -4.80
CA ILE A 27 3.38 5.36 -5.22
C ILE A 27 4.05 6.24 -6.28
N TYR A 28 5.31 6.63 -6.11
CA TYR A 28 6.03 7.44 -7.09
C TYR A 28 6.17 6.74 -8.44
N LYS A 29 6.42 5.43 -8.44
CA LYS A 29 6.46 4.62 -9.65
C LYS A 29 5.12 4.63 -10.39
N LEU A 30 4.00 4.50 -9.67
CA LEU A 30 2.65 4.62 -10.25
C LEU A 30 2.38 6.00 -10.88
N LEU A 31 2.99 7.05 -10.32
CA LEU A 31 2.80 8.44 -10.73
C LEU A 31 3.81 8.90 -11.79
N GLY A 32 4.75 8.05 -12.21
CA GLY A 32 5.85 8.46 -13.10
C GLY A 32 6.79 9.51 -12.47
N ILE A 33 6.84 9.61 -11.14
CA ILE A 33 7.68 10.56 -10.43
C ILE A 33 9.10 10.00 -10.31
N SER A 34 10.06 10.66 -10.95
CA SER A 34 11.48 10.25 -10.96
C SER A 34 12.30 10.75 -9.76
N LYS A 35 11.64 11.27 -8.71
CA LYS A 35 12.29 11.81 -7.52
C LYS A 35 12.64 10.70 -6.52
N THR A 36 13.83 10.75 -5.93
CA THR A 36 14.16 9.89 -4.78
C THR A 36 13.21 10.17 -3.60
N PRO A 37 12.48 9.17 -3.11
CA PRO A 37 11.62 9.32 -1.94
C PRO A 37 12.41 9.82 -0.73
N GLN A 38 11.86 10.83 -0.07
CA GLN A 38 12.39 11.34 1.20
C GLN A 38 11.53 10.81 2.35
N LEU A 39 12.08 10.78 3.56
CA LEU A 39 11.35 10.36 4.76
C LEU A 39 9.98 11.06 4.86
N THR A 40 8.91 10.28 4.77
CA THR A 40 7.53 10.77 4.93
C THR A 40 7.27 11.06 6.41
N ARG A 41 6.95 12.30 6.75
CA ARG A 41 6.73 12.77 8.14
C ARG A 41 5.26 12.98 8.50
N ARG A 42 4.38 13.06 7.50
CA ARG A 42 2.93 13.27 7.63
C ARG A 42 2.22 12.44 6.57
N PRO A 43 0.98 11.96 6.82
CA PRO A 43 0.17 11.34 5.78
C PRO A 43 0.13 12.19 4.51
N ARG A 44 0.26 11.56 3.35
CA ARG A 44 0.19 12.23 2.05
C ARG A 44 -0.82 11.50 1.18
N THR A 45 -1.70 12.27 0.56
CA THR A 45 -2.63 11.75 -0.45
C THR A 45 -2.13 12.18 -1.81
N TYR A 46 -1.96 11.20 -2.68
CA TYR A 46 -1.65 11.37 -4.08
C TYR A 46 -2.85 10.97 -4.93
N PHE A 47 -2.85 11.41 -6.18
CA PHE A 47 -3.94 11.15 -7.12
C PHE A 47 -3.37 10.69 -8.45
N THR A 48 -4.01 9.69 -9.05
CA THR A 48 -3.79 9.32 -10.45
C THR A 48 -5.09 8.93 -11.12
N ALA A 49 -5.19 9.21 -12.42
CA ALA A 49 -6.30 8.81 -13.27
C ALA A 49 -5.79 7.79 -14.29
N THR A 50 -6.56 6.72 -14.46
CA THR A 50 -6.31 5.64 -15.40
C THR A 50 -7.56 5.42 -16.25
N GLU A 51 -7.46 4.62 -17.30
CA GLU A 51 -8.63 4.22 -18.11
C GLU A 51 -9.68 3.47 -17.28
N LEU A 52 -9.27 2.78 -16.20
CA LEU A 52 -10.15 2.05 -15.29
C LEU A 52 -10.84 2.96 -14.25
N GLY A 53 -10.32 4.17 -14.05
CA GLY A 53 -10.86 5.17 -13.13
C GLY A 53 -9.77 5.85 -12.29
N ARG A 54 -10.17 6.41 -11.15
CA ARG A 54 -9.34 7.30 -10.32
C ARG A 54 -8.86 6.60 -9.06
N LEU A 55 -7.59 6.77 -8.73
CA LEU A 55 -7.00 6.27 -7.48
C LEU A 55 -6.56 7.43 -6.60
N PHE A 56 -7.02 7.43 -5.35
CA PHE A 56 -6.49 8.23 -4.26
C PHE A 56 -5.53 7.35 -3.47
N LEU A 57 -4.23 7.62 -3.55
CA LEU A 57 -3.18 6.83 -2.92
C LEU A 57 -2.73 7.50 -1.64
N VAL A 58 -2.95 6.87 -0.49
CA VAL A 58 -2.65 7.42 0.83
C VAL A 58 -1.37 6.76 1.38
N ASP A 59 -0.30 7.55 1.46
CA ASP A 59 0.98 7.15 2.05
C ASP A 59 1.00 7.48 3.55
N ILE A 60 1.00 6.43 4.40
CA ILE A 60 1.04 6.60 5.85
C ILE A 60 2.49 6.54 6.35
N PRO A 61 2.99 7.58 7.06
CA PRO A 61 4.32 7.58 7.65
C PRO A 61 4.39 6.78 8.96
N GLY A 62 5.62 6.47 9.37
CA GLY A 62 5.92 5.94 10.70
C GLY A 62 7.12 4.99 10.65
N GLN A 63 8.01 5.06 11.63
CA GLN A 63 9.13 4.12 11.79
C GLN A 63 8.75 2.94 12.68
N ARG A 64 7.76 3.12 13.55
CA ARG A 64 7.24 2.09 14.46
C ARG A 64 5.79 1.76 14.13
N ALA A 65 5.38 0.53 14.41
CA ALA A 65 4.00 0.07 14.18
C ALA A 65 2.95 0.99 14.84
N THR A 66 3.21 1.44 16.08
CA THR A 66 2.33 2.36 16.81
C THR A 66 2.22 3.74 16.17
N GLU A 67 3.29 4.24 15.55
CA GLU A 67 3.28 5.51 14.81
C GLU A 67 2.44 5.39 13.55
N VAL A 68 2.63 4.31 12.79
CA VAL A 68 1.86 4.01 11.57
C VAL A 68 0.38 3.89 11.91
N ALA A 69 0.03 3.13 12.95
CA ALA A 69 -1.34 2.97 13.42
C ALA A 69 -2.00 4.30 13.80
N LYS A 70 -1.29 5.15 14.56
CA LYS A 70 -1.78 6.48 14.95
C LYS A 70 -1.99 7.37 13.72
N ALA A 71 -1.01 7.43 12.83
CA ALA A 71 -1.09 8.24 11.62
C ALA A 71 -2.21 7.76 10.68
N TYR A 72 -2.42 6.45 10.58
CA TYR A 72 -3.53 5.87 9.83
C TYR A 72 -4.88 6.26 10.41
N TYR A 73 -5.05 6.18 11.73
CA TYR A 73 -6.26 6.60 12.42
C TYR A 73 -6.56 8.09 12.21
N GLU A 74 -5.54 8.94 12.34
CA GLU A 74 -5.66 10.38 12.09
C GLU A 74 -6.05 10.68 10.63
N ALA A 75 -5.46 9.96 9.66
CA ALA A 75 -5.79 10.11 8.26
C ALA A 75 -7.24 9.67 7.97
N ALA A 76 -7.65 8.51 8.45
CA ALA A 76 -9.01 7.99 8.26
C ALA A 76 -10.07 8.95 8.82
N ARG A 77 -9.81 9.55 10.01
CA ARG A 77 -10.71 10.54 10.61
C ARG A 77 -10.72 11.88 9.90
N SER A 78 -9.54 12.41 9.57
CA SER A 78 -9.43 13.78 9.05
C SER A 78 -9.92 13.90 7.62
N TYR A 79 -9.75 12.84 6.82
CA TYR A 79 -10.10 12.87 5.40
C TYR A 79 -11.44 12.22 5.10
N GLY A 80 -12.12 11.63 6.09
CA GLY A 80 -13.41 10.94 5.91
C GLY A 80 -13.36 9.84 4.83
N LEU A 81 -12.17 9.29 4.57
CA LEU A 81 -11.93 8.42 3.43
C LEU A 81 -12.64 7.10 3.66
N ARG A 82 -13.57 6.78 2.76
CA ARG A 82 -14.02 5.40 2.58
C ARG A 82 -12.87 4.66 1.89
N LEU A 83 -12.18 3.81 2.64
CA LEU A 83 -11.02 3.08 2.15
C LEU A 83 -11.47 1.80 1.45
N ASP A 84 -11.09 1.67 0.18
CA ASP A 84 -11.46 0.52 -0.64
C ASP A 84 -10.43 -0.60 -0.50
N LEU A 85 -9.15 -0.26 -0.39
CA LEU A 85 -8.06 -1.22 -0.28
C LEU A 85 -6.99 -0.74 0.72
N ALA A 86 -6.58 -1.63 1.62
CA ALA A 86 -5.37 -1.45 2.41
C ALA A 86 -4.26 -2.39 1.90
N VAL A 87 -3.16 -1.80 1.48
CA VAL A 87 -1.94 -2.48 1.06
C VAL A 87 -1.01 -2.56 2.27
N TYR A 88 -0.92 -3.75 2.86
CA TYR A 88 0.05 -4.05 3.90
C TYR A 88 1.38 -4.33 3.19
N MET A 89 2.42 -3.55 3.47
CA MET A 89 3.69 -3.63 2.77
C MET A 89 4.83 -3.86 3.74
N TYR A 90 5.65 -4.86 3.44
CA TYR A 90 6.88 -5.18 4.15
C TYR A 90 8.04 -5.32 3.16
N SER A 91 9.25 -5.42 3.69
CA SER A 91 10.45 -5.67 2.90
C SER A 91 10.80 -7.15 2.97
N VAL A 92 10.97 -7.78 1.80
CA VAL A 92 11.24 -9.23 1.72
C VAL A 92 12.65 -9.62 2.18
N VAL A 93 13.50 -8.65 2.54
CA VAL A 93 14.86 -8.89 3.05
C VAL A 93 15.04 -8.44 4.51
N GLU A 94 14.00 -7.86 5.12
CA GLU A 94 14.00 -7.33 6.49
C GLU A 94 12.81 -7.93 7.26
N PRO A 95 12.98 -9.12 7.88
CA PRO A 95 11.90 -9.88 8.52
C PRO A 95 11.09 -9.07 9.56
N GLU A 96 11.76 -8.19 10.30
CA GLU A 96 11.14 -7.34 11.32
C GLU A 96 10.06 -6.41 10.77
N THR A 97 10.10 -6.13 9.46
CA THR A 97 9.09 -5.30 8.80
C THR A 97 7.79 -6.07 8.56
N LEU A 98 7.84 -7.39 8.41
CA LEU A 98 6.67 -8.27 8.35
C LEU A 98 6.05 -8.40 9.74
N ASP A 99 6.87 -8.58 10.78
CA ASP A 99 6.40 -8.63 12.18
C ASP A 99 5.69 -7.35 12.60
N ALA A 100 6.18 -6.19 12.14
CA ALA A 100 5.55 -4.91 12.42
C ALA A 100 4.11 -4.80 11.86
N LEU A 101 3.77 -5.55 10.79
CA LEU A 101 2.42 -5.53 10.22
C LEU A 101 1.38 -6.14 11.14
N TRP A 102 1.75 -7.13 11.96
CA TRP A 102 0.87 -7.69 12.99
C TRP A 102 0.44 -6.63 13.99
N GLN A 103 1.41 -5.90 14.52
CA GLN A 103 1.14 -4.80 15.43
C GLN A 103 0.30 -3.72 14.75
N ILE A 104 0.61 -3.33 13.51
CA ILE A 104 -0.21 -2.35 12.77
C ILE A 104 -1.66 -2.85 12.64
N HIS A 105 -1.85 -4.13 12.34
CA HIS A 105 -3.17 -4.73 12.13
C HIS A 105 -4.06 -4.65 13.37
N GLU A 106 -3.52 -4.95 14.55
CA GLU A 106 -4.26 -4.90 15.83
C GLU A 106 -4.95 -3.55 16.06
N TRP A 107 -4.33 -2.45 15.61
CA TRP A 107 -4.92 -1.11 15.67
C TRP A 107 -5.78 -0.80 14.45
N ALA A 108 -5.31 -1.16 13.26
CA ALA A 108 -5.94 -0.86 11.98
C ALA A 108 -7.28 -1.58 11.77
N VAL A 109 -7.50 -2.74 12.39
CA VAL A 109 -8.74 -3.53 12.27
C VAL A 109 -9.99 -2.74 12.71
N ARG A 110 -9.81 -1.73 13.58
CA ARG A 110 -10.90 -0.85 14.05
C ARG A 110 -11.36 0.16 12.99
N ILE A 111 -10.61 0.32 11.90
CA ILE A 111 -10.93 1.23 10.81
C ILE A 111 -11.48 0.39 9.65
N PRO A 112 -12.75 0.59 9.25
CA PRO A 112 -13.33 -0.15 8.14
C PRO A 112 -12.56 0.09 6.84
N VAL A 113 -12.11 -1.01 6.22
CA VAL A 113 -11.58 -1.04 4.85
C VAL A 113 -12.18 -2.25 4.15
N ALA A 114 -12.58 -2.09 2.89
CA ALA A 114 -13.31 -3.13 2.19
C ALA A 114 -12.44 -4.38 1.95
N ARG A 115 -11.18 -4.18 1.55
CA ARG A 115 -10.25 -5.28 1.21
C ARG A 115 -8.85 -5.01 1.70
N ARG A 116 -8.06 -6.08 1.86
CA ARG A 116 -6.67 -6.03 2.30
C ARG A 116 -5.82 -6.96 1.44
N ILE A 117 -4.65 -6.50 1.05
CA ILE A 117 -3.62 -7.32 0.39
C ILE A 117 -2.29 -7.17 1.12
N LEU A 118 -1.42 -8.16 0.96
CA LEU A 118 -0.05 -8.14 1.44
C LEU A 118 0.91 -8.00 0.26
N VAL A 119 1.87 -7.09 0.37
CA VAL A 119 2.90 -6.84 -0.62
C VAL A 119 4.27 -6.99 0.04
N GLY A 120 4.98 -8.06 -0.31
CA GLY A 120 6.41 -8.20 -0.06
C GLY A 120 7.19 -7.41 -1.10
N ASN A 121 7.77 -6.30 -0.71
CA ASN A 121 8.50 -5.41 -1.61
C ASN A 121 10.02 -5.56 -1.48
N LYS A 122 10.76 -5.08 -2.50
CA LYS A 122 12.23 -5.22 -2.65
C LYS A 122 12.71 -6.60 -3.12
N VAL A 123 11.93 -7.27 -3.95
CA VAL A 123 12.33 -8.58 -4.55
C VAL A 123 13.64 -8.49 -5.31
N ASP A 124 13.93 -7.34 -5.94
CA ASP A 124 15.22 -7.09 -6.60
C ASP A 124 16.40 -7.23 -5.64
N LEU A 125 16.24 -6.81 -4.38
CA LEU A 125 17.28 -6.96 -3.36
C LEU A 125 17.33 -8.40 -2.82
N ALA A 126 16.20 -9.11 -2.75
CA ALA A 126 16.17 -10.53 -2.40
C ALA A 126 16.93 -11.39 -3.42
N GLU A 127 16.78 -11.09 -4.72
CA GLU A 127 17.54 -11.74 -5.79
C GLU A 127 19.04 -11.52 -5.65
N GLU A 128 19.47 -10.30 -5.31
CA GLU A 128 20.88 -9.96 -5.07
C GLU A 128 21.47 -10.66 -3.83
N LEU A 129 20.68 -10.78 -2.75
CA LEU A 129 21.14 -11.33 -1.47
C LEU A 129 20.92 -12.84 -1.34
N GLY A 130 20.12 -13.46 -2.22
CA GLY A 130 19.77 -14.87 -2.16
C GLY A 130 18.89 -15.24 -0.95
N VAL A 131 18.14 -14.29 -0.39
CA VAL A 131 17.25 -14.49 0.77
C VAL A 131 15.90 -13.83 0.50
N ILE A 132 14.82 -14.52 0.87
CA ILE A 132 13.46 -13.99 0.79
C ILE A 132 12.68 -14.34 2.05
N VAL A 133 12.02 -13.34 2.62
CA VAL A 133 11.03 -13.50 3.68
C VAL A 133 9.67 -13.67 3.00
N GLU A 134 9.04 -14.81 3.24
CA GLU A 134 7.73 -15.15 2.73
C GLU A 134 6.61 -14.60 3.64
N GLY A 135 5.49 -14.19 3.03
CA GLY A 135 4.40 -13.48 3.69
C GLY A 135 3.12 -14.30 3.86
N GLU A 136 3.06 -15.52 3.33
CA GLU A 136 1.85 -16.34 3.23
C GLU A 136 1.27 -16.68 4.60
N ASP A 137 2.12 -17.02 5.57
CA ASP A 137 1.71 -17.32 6.94
C ASP A 137 1.13 -16.09 7.63
N ALA A 138 1.79 -14.95 7.46
CA ALA A 138 1.30 -13.67 7.97
C ALA A 138 -0.04 -13.29 7.31
N ALA A 139 -0.16 -13.44 5.99
CA ALA A 139 -1.40 -13.14 5.28
C ALA A 139 -2.58 -13.98 5.78
N ARG A 140 -2.38 -15.29 5.96
CA ARG A 140 -3.41 -16.19 6.53
C ARG A 140 -3.84 -15.74 7.91
N GLY A 141 -2.90 -15.43 8.79
CA GLY A 141 -3.20 -15.03 10.15
C GLY A 141 -3.79 -13.62 10.29
N LEU A 142 -3.54 -12.74 9.33
CA LEU A 142 -4.12 -11.39 9.23
C LEU A 142 -5.45 -11.34 8.47
N GLY A 143 -5.94 -12.49 7.97
CA GLY A 143 -7.16 -12.56 7.16
C GLY A 143 -7.04 -11.79 5.83
N ILE A 144 -5.85 -11.77 5.25
CA ILE A 144 -5.54 -11.10 3.98
C ILE A 144 -5.76 -12.05 2.80
N SER A 145 -6.43 -11.58 1.75
CA SER A 145 -6.92 -12.42 0.65
C SER A 145 -5.90 -12.73 -0.44
N ALA A 146 -4.82 -11.94 -0.54
CA ALA A 146 -3.80 -12.13 -1.57
C ALA A 146 -2.42 -11.61 -1.12
N VAL A 147 -1.38 -12.29 -1.58
CA VAL A 147 0.03 -11.95 -1.37
C VAL A 147 0.66 -11.67 -2.72
N TYR A 148 1.41 -10.57 -2.82
CA TYR A 148 2.17 -10.20 -4.00
C TYR A 148 3.61 -9.91 -3.63
N TYR A 149 4.53 -10.28 -4.53
CA TYR A 149 5.95 -9.95 -4.42
C TYR A 149 6.32 -8.97 -5.52
N THR A 150 6.89 -7.83 -5.14
CA THR A 150 7.14 -6.70 -6.05
C THR A 150 8.53 -6.11 -5.86
N SER A 151 9.01 -5.44 -6.90
CA SER A 151 10.04 -4.42 -6.80
C SER A 151 9.46 -3.07 -7.20
N ALA A 152 9.20 -2.20 -6.23
CA ALA A 152 8.77 -0.83 -6.51
C ALA A 152 9.76 -0.03 -7.39
N LEU A 153 11.03 -0.46 -7.45
CA LEU A 153 12.06 0.15 -8.29
C LEU A 153 12.04 -0.41 -9.71
N LYS A 154 11.99 -1.74 -9.85
CA LYS A 154 12.21 -2.46 -11.11
C LYS A 154 10.92 -2.82 -11.85
N ASP A 155 9.83 -3.12 -11.16
CA ASP A 155 8.59 -3.52 -11.82
C ASP A 155 8.01 -2.40 -12.68
N GLU A 156 7.39 -2.76 -13.80
CA GLU A 156 6.69 -1.79 -14.64
C GLU A 156 5.48 -1.19 -13.91
N PRO A 157 5.17 0.11 -14.08
CA PRO A 157 4.02 0.74 -13.43
C PRO A 157 2.70 0.02 -13.73
N THR A 158 2.56 -0.56 -14.92
CA THR A 158 1.39 -1.34 -15.33
C THR A 158 1.17 -2.57 -14.43
N ARG A 159 2.22 -3.34 -14.14
CA ARG A 159 2.14 -4.48 -13.20
C ARG A 159 1.67 -4.02 -11.82
N LEU A 160 2.25 -2.94 -11.31
CA LEU A 160 1.92 -2.39 -9.99
C LEU A 160 0.48 -1.87 -9.93
N LEU A 161 -0.04 -1.29 -11.03
CA LEU A 161 -1.44 -0.88 -11.15
C LEU A 161 -2.38 -2.09 -11.19
N THR A 162 -2.04 -3.13 -11.96
CA THR A 162 -2.84 -4.36 -12.05
C THR A 162 -3.07 -4.99 -10.69
N ILE A 163 -2.03 -5.09 -9.85
CA ILE A 163 -2.15 -5.60 -8.47
C ILE A 163 -3.22 -4.84 -7.68
N LEU A 164 -3.26 -3.50 -7.80
CA LEU A 164 -4.27 -2.70 -7.11
C LEU A 164 -5.66 -2.95 -7.70
N PHE A 165 -5.81 -2.89 -9.03
CA PHE A 165 -7.12 -2.98 -9.68
C PHE A 165 -7.76 -4.37 -9.55
N ASP A 166 -6.99 -5.45 -9.62
CA ASP A 166 -7.47 -6.83 -9.41
C ASP A 166 -8.10 -7.02 -8.03
N ASN A 167 -7.76 -6.16 -7.07
CA ASN A 167 -8.28 -6.18 -5.71
C ASN A 167 -9.30 -5.05 -5.43
N LEU A 168 -9.62 -4.20 -6.41
CA LEU A 168 -10.58 -3.09 -6.31
C LEU A 168 -11.90 -3.34 -7.07
N THR A 169 -11.93 -4.34 -7.95
CA THR A 169 -13.11 -4.84 -8.67
C THR A 169 -13.82 -5.96 -7.89
#